data_AF-A0A7J0D549-F1
#
_entry.id   AF-A0A7J0D549-F1
#
_cell.length_a   1.000
_cell.length_b   1.000
_cell.length_c   1.000
_cell.angle_alpha   90.00
_cell.angle_beta   90.00
_cell.angle_gamma   90.00
#
_symmetry.space_group_name_H-M   'P 1'
#
loop_
_entity.id
_entity.type
_entity.pdbx_description
1 polymer ?
#
loop_
_entity_poly.entity_id
_entity_poly.type
_entity_poly.pdbx_seq_one_letter_code
_entity_poly.pdbx_strand_id
1 'polypeptide(L)' 'MTSLLRAKYDQHPELAGILLATGNSTLVYDDANSAFWGDNGGRGRNWTGRLLELIRSDIHMAQSGVPGP' A
#
# COMPACT_ATOMS: atom_id res chain seq x y z
N MET A 1 -6.31 -11.21 2.80
CA MET A 1 -5.01 -10.83 2.22
C MET A 1 -4.46 -9.55 2.85
N THR A 2 -5.24 -8.47 2.90
CA THR A 2 -4.88 -7.21 3.57
C THR A 2 -4.34 -7.39 4.99
N SER A 3 -4.96 -8.24 5.81
CA SER A 3 -4.50 -8.51 7.20
C SER A 3 -3.09 -9.09 7.29
N LEU A 4 -2.68 -9.91 6.31
CA LEU A 4 -1.33 -10.51 6.30
C LEU A 4 -0.27 -9.48 5.90
N LEU A 5 -0.59 -8.64 4.91
CA LEU A 5 0.29 -7.52 4.58
C LEU A 5 0.36 -6.52 5.74
N ARG A 6 -0.78 -6.21 6.38
CA ARG A 6 -0.79 -5.35 7.58
C ARG A 6 0.12 -5.91 8.66
N ALA A 7 0.04 -7.21 8.96
CA ALA A 7 0.93 -7.85 9.91
C ALA A 7 2.41 -7.72 9.51
N LYS A 8 2.74 -7.78 8.21
CA LYS A 8 4.11 -7.53 7.74
C LYS A 8 4.56 -6.09 8.02
N TYR A 9 3.73 -5.10 7.76
CA TYR A 9 4.06 -3.69 8.04
C TYR A 9 4.07 -3.36 9.53
N ASP A 10 3.27 -4.07 10.32
CA ASP A 10 3.26 -3.98 11.79
C ASP A 10 4.54 -4.56 12.38
N GLN A 11 4.99 -5.72 11.86
CA GLN A 11 6.28 -6.33 12.22
C GLN A 11 7.49 -5.51 11.74
N HIS A 12 7.33 -4.69 10.71
CA HIS A 12 8.38 -3.89 10.08
C HIS A 12 8.03 -2.40 10.06
N PRO A 13 8.14 -1.70 11.20
CA PRO A 13 7.79 -0.29 11.30
C PRO A 13 8.62 0.61 10.37
N GLU A 14 9.83 0.21 9.98
CA GLU A 14 10.60 0.94 8.97
C GLU A 14 9.91 0.98 7.61
N LEU A 15 9.30 -0.13 7.18
CA LEU A 15 8.58 -0.21 5.91
C LEU A 15 7.29 0.60 5.97
N ALA A 16 6.60 0.59 7.12
CA ALA A 16 5.43 1.43 7.35
C ALA A 16 5.80 2.93 7.28
N GLY A 17 6.94 3.31 7.87
CA GLY A 17 7.47 4.67 7.81
C GLY A 17 7.77 5.12 6.38
N ILE A 18 8.41 4.26 5.58
CA ILE A 18 8.68 4.54 4.15
C ILE A 18 7.35 4.68 3.37
N LEU A 19 6.38 3.80 3.62
CA LEU A 19 5.09 3.85 2.96
C LEU A 19 4.31 5.13 3.31
N LEU A 20 4.33 5.56 4.58
CA LEU A 20 3.71 6.81 5.02
C LEU A 20 4.46 8.04 4.49
N ALA A 21 5.79 7.97 4.34
CA ALA A 21 6.59 9.05 3.76
C ALA A 21 6.23 9.35 2.30
N THR A 22 5.57 8.42 1.59
CA THR A 22 5.01 8.68 0.25
C THR A 22 3.81 9.63 0.26
N GLY A 23 3.25 9.95 1.44
CA GLY A 23 2.18 10.93 1.60
C GLY A 23 0.92 10.56 0.82
N ASN A 24 0.47 11.45 -0.05
CA ASN A 24 -0.69 11.26 -0.93
C ASN A 24 -0.31 10.90 -2.37
N SER A 25 0.97 10.62 -2.64
CA SER A 25 1.41 10.22 -3.98
C SER A 25 0.80 8.87 -4.37
N THR A 26 0.46 8.74 -5.65
CA THR A 26 -0.01 7.49 -6.23
C THR A 26 1.14 6.49 -6.30
N LEU A 27 0.93 5.31 -5.74
CA LEU A 27 1.92 4.23 -5.80
C LEU A 27 1.70 3.45 -7.08
N VAL A 28 2.70 3.44 -7.96
CA VAL A 28 2.66 2.68 -9.22
C VAL A 28 3.68 1.56 -9.14
N TYR A 29 3.20 0.33 -9.19
CA TYR A 29 4.06 -0.84 -9.30
C TYR A 29 4.29 -1.16 -10.77
N ASP A 30 5.45 -0.78 -11.30
CA ASP A 30 5.83 -1.09 -12.68
C ASP A 30 6.51 -2.46 -12.74
N ASP A 31 5.68 -3.50 -12.82
CA ASP A 31 6.12 -4.88 -13.08
C ASP A 31 5.57 -5.33 -14.43
N ALA A 32 6.46 -5.37 -15.42
CA ALA A 32 6.15 -5.73 -16.80
C ALA A 32 5.78 -7.22 -16.97
N ASN A 33 6.07 -8.07 -15.97
CA ASN A 33 5.78 -9.50 -16.04
C ASN A 33 4.37 -9.84 -15.56
N SER A 34 3.74 -8.98 -14.75
CA SER A 34 2.43 -9.25 -14.17
C SER A 34 1.40 -8.20 -14.56
N ALA A 35 0.69 -8.41 -15.67
CA ALA A 35 -0.41 -7.53 -16.12
C ALA A 35 -1.54 -7.35 -15.09
N PHE A 36 -1.66 -8.28 -14.12
CA PHE A 36 -2.61 -8.18 -13.03
C PHE A 36 -2.09 -7.32 -11.86
N TRP A 37 -0.83 -7.46 -11.48
CA TRP A 37 -0.26 -6.84 -10.28
C TRP A 37 0.43 -5.50 -10.54
N GLY A 38 1.01 -5.32 -11.72
CA GLY A 38 1.69 -4.11 -12.15
C GLY A 38 0.84 -3.23 -13.05
N ASP A 39 1.40 -2.07 -13.43
CA ASP A 39 0.80 -1.09 -14.33
C ASP A 39 0.98 -1.45 -15.82
N ASN A 40 1.92 -2.33 -16.18
CA ASN A 40 2.15 -2.81 -17.55
C ASN A 40 2.11 -1.68 -18.61
N GLY A 41 2.78 -0.56 -18.33
CA GLY A 41 2.76 0.64 -19.18
C GLY A 41 1.37 1.29 -19.32
N GLY A 42 0.61 1.42 -18.23
CA GLY A 42 -0.73 2.02 -18.19
C GLY A 42 -1.90 1.11 -18.60
N ARG A 43 -1.66 -0.20 -18.80
CA ARG A 43 -2.71 -1.19 -19.17
C ARG A 43 -3.02 -2.22 -18.08
N GLY A 44 -2.15 -2.34 -17.09
CA GLY A 44 -2.32 -3.19 -15.94
C GLY A 44 -3.23 -2.54 -14.90
N ARG A 45 -3.71 -3.33 -13.94
CA ARG A 45 -4.64 -2.82 -12.92
C ARG A 45 -3.93 -2.11 -11.75
N ASN A 46 -2.60 -2.16 -11.70
CA ASN A 46 -1.78 -1.64 -10.61
C ASN A 46 -2.37 -2.03 -9.23
N TRP A 47 -2.78 -3.30 -9.10
CA TRP A 47 -3.41 -3.78 -7.87
C TRP A 47 -2.47 -3.69 -6.68
N THR A 48 -1.16 -3.86 -6.91
CA THR A 48 -0.13 -3.71 -5.87
C THR A 48 -0.09 -2.28 -5.34
N GLY A 49 -0.05 -1.28 -6.23
CA GLY A 49 -0.10 0.13 -5.84
C GLY A 49 -1.35 0.47 -5.03
N ARG A 50 -2.52 0.07 -5.53
CA ARG A 50 -3.81 0.27 -4.82
C ARG A 50 -3.85 -0.43 -3.46
N LEU A 51 -3.28 -1.63 -3.36
CA LEU A 51 -3.24 -2.37 -2.10
C LEU A 51 -2.33 -1.67 -1.08
N LEU A 52 -1.19 -1.14 -1.53
CA LEU A 52 -0.29 -0.35 -0.69
C LEU A 52 -0.95 0.95 -0.22
N GLU A 53 -1.71 1.63 -1.07
CA GLU A 53 -2.48 2.83 -0.69
C GLU A 53 -3.56 2.53 0.35
N LEU A 54 -4.24 1.39 0.22
CA LEU A 54 -5.22 0.92 1.21
C LEU A 54 -4.53 0.66 2.55
N ILE A 55 -3.40 -0.05 2.55
CA ILE A 55 -2.62 -0.34 3.77
C ILE A 55 -2.08 0.95 4.38
N ARG A 56 -1.59 1.89 3.56
CA ARG A 56 -1.15 3.21 4.02
C ARG A 56 -2.26 3.92 4.78
N SER A 57 -3.47 3.93 4.23
CA SER A 57 -4.63 4.57 4.86
C SER A 57 -4.98 3.90 6.19
N ASP A 58 -4.96 2.57 6.23
CA ASP A 58 -5.25 1.77 7.41
C ASP A 58 -4.21 1.97 8.54
N ILE A 59 -2.92 2.03 8.19
CA ILE A 59 -1.83 2.37 9.13
C ILE A 59 -1.99 3.82 9.61
N HIS A 60 -2.29 4.76 8.70
CA HIS A 60 -2.48 6.16 9.04
C HIS A 60 -3.65 6.33 10.03
N MET A 61 -4.78 5.62 9.83
CA MET A 61 -5.90 5.60 10.78
C MET A 61 -5.51 5.00 12.13
N ALA A 62 -4.75 3.90 12.13
CA ALA A 62 -4.26 3.27 13.35
C ALA A 62 -3.31 4.19 14.15
N GLN A 63 -2.45 4.96 13.48
CA GLN A 63 -1.51 5.89 14.13
C GLN A 63 -2.18 7.19 14.59
N SER A 64 -3.18 7.67 13.86
CA SER A 64 -3.90 8.91 14.22
C SER A 64 -4.92 8.73 15.35
N GLY A 65 -5.07 7.50 15.86
CA GLY A 65 -5.88 7.23 17.05
C GLY A 65 -7.37 7.50 16.87
N VAL A 66 -7.85 7.66 15.63
CA VAL A 66 -9.26 7.84 15.31
C VAL A 66 -9.85 6.43 15.07
N PRO A 67 -10.66 5.89 16.00
CA PRO A 67 -11.47 4.72 15.69
C PRO A 67 -12.42 5.14 14.57
N GLY A 68 -12.46 4.38 13.48
CA GLY A 68 -13.47 4.59 12.43
C GLY A 68 -14.89 4.50 13.00
N PRO A 69 -15.87 5.20 12.40
CA PRO A 69 -17.25 5.21 12.86
C PRO A 69 -17.92 3.83 12.81
#